data_AF-A0A377TG54-F1
#
_entry.id   AF-A0A377TG54-F1
#
_cell.length_a   1.000
_cell.length_b   1.000
_cell.length_c   1.000
_cell.angle_alpha   90.00
_cell.angle_beta   90.00
_cell.angle_gamma   90.00
#
_symmetry.space_group_name_H-M   'P 1'
#
loop_
_entity.id
_entity.type
_entity.pdbx_description
1 polymer ?
#
loop_
_entity_poly.entity_id
_entity_poly.type
_entity_poly.pdbx_seq_one_letter_code
_entity_poly.pdbx_strand_id
1 'polypeptide(L)'
;MIIPSKLIRAALVCVAKNDARYYLCGVHITPKYIEGTNGHVALRMQHGIRTKKNIIVQFEGCVPVKAETTELIFNKEPIAIHRDQHQNRLSITGIKLLSGRFPDLERVIPKTRDFSVSQLSRRNT
;
A
#
# COMPACT_ATOMS: atom_id res chain seq x y z
N MET A 1 15.12 -0.32 -2.99
CA MET A 1 14.10 0.61 -3.55
C MET A 1 13.58 1.47 -2.41
N ILE A 2 13.64 2.80 -2.49
CA ILE A 2 13.28 3.69 -1.35
C ILE A 2 11.95 4.37 -1.63
N ILE A 3 11.00 4.26 -0.70
CA ILE A 3 9.65 4.86 -0.79
C ILE A 3 9.40 5.77 0.41
N PRO A 4 8.71 6.92 0.24
CA PRO A 4 8.18 7.67 1.37
C PRO A 4 7.29 6.78 2.24
N SER A 5 7.65 6.64 3.52
CA SER A 5 7.00 5.72 4.46
C SER A 5 5.51 6.03 4.65
N LYS A 6 5.11 7.29 4.51
CA LYS A 6 3.71 7.73 4.57
C LYS A 6 2.83 7.04 3.51
N LEU A 7 3.37 6.77 2.33
CA LEU A 7 2.63 6.09 1.26
C LEU A 7 2.41 4.62 1.60
N ILE A 8 3.43 3.96 2.16
CA ILE A 8 3.30 2.56 2.62
C ILE A 8 2.29 2.49 3.76
N ARG A 9 2.37 3.38 4.76
CA ARG A 9 1.40 3.42 5.86
C ARG A 9 -0.03 3.59 5.35
N ALA A 10 -0.26 4.54 4.44
CA ALA A 10 -1.58 4.76 3.86
C ALA A 10 -2.09 3.52 3.10
N ALA A 11 -1.24 2.86 2.30
CA ALA A 11 -1.63 1.63 1.61
C ALA A 11 -1.94 0.48 2.56
N LEU A 12 -1.15 0.31 3.62
CA LEU A 12 -1.35 -0.71 4.66
C LEU A 12 -2.66 -0.54 5.44
N VAL A 13 -3.24 0.67 5.50
CA VAL A 13 -4.58 0.84 6.08
C VAL A 13 -5.65 0.18 5.23
N CYS A 14 -5.43 0.10 3.91
CA CYS A 14 -6.41 -0.41 2.95
C CYS A 14 -6.22 -1.88 2.59
N VAL A 15 -5.14 -2.56 2.99
CA VAL A 15 -4.94 -4.00 2.69
C VAL A 15 -5.84 -4.88 3.57
N ALA A 16 -6.13 -6.09 3.08
CA ALA A 16 -6.86 -7.08 3.86
C ALA A 16 -5.98 -7.65 5.00
N LYS A 17 -6.62 -8.25 6.01
CA LYS A 17 -5.94 -8.94 7.12
C LYS A 17 -6.49 -10.36 7.21
N ASN A 18 -5.63 -11.37 7.14
CA ASN A 18 -5.99 -12.79 7.21
C ASN A 18 -7.12 -13.18 6.21
N ASP A 19 -7.02 -12.70 4.97
CA ASP A 19 -7.98 -12.99 3.90
C ASP A 19 -7.55 -14.21 3.09
N ALA A 20 -8.51 -15.06 2.70
CA ALA A 20 -8.26 -16.22 1.84
C ALA A 20 -7.68 -15.81 0.47
N ARG A 21 -8.02 -14.62 -0.02
CA ARG A 21 -7.38 -13.97 -1.16
C ARG A 21 -6.07 -13.33 -0.70
N TYR A 22 -5.11 -14.17 -0.34
CA TYR A 22 -3.86 -13.77 0.31
C TYR A 22 -3.12 -12.62 -0.42
N TYR A 23 -3.26 -12.49 -1.74
CA TYR A 23 -2.70 -11.38 -2.53
C TYR A 23 -3.24 -9.99 -2.15
N LEU A 24 -4.37 -9.90 -1.45
CA LEU A 24 -4.92 -8.66 -0.88
C LEU A 24 -4.30 -8.27 0.47
N CYS A 25 -3.54 -9.18 1.10
CA CYS A 25 -2.86 -8.93 2.37
C CYS A 25 -1.53 -8.17 2.20
N GLY A 26 -1.17 -7.79 0.98
CA GLY A 26 0.05 -7.05 0.66
C GLY A 26 -0.22 -5.76 -0.11
N VAL A 27 0.77 -4.87 -0.07
CA VAL A 27 0.79 -3.64 -0.85
C VAL A 27 1.30 -3.95 -2.26
N HIS A 28 0.57 -3.52 -3.27
CA HIS A 28 0.96 -3.69 -4.66
C HIS A 28 1.79 -2.50 -5.13
N ILE A 29 3.00 -2.77 -5.59
CA ILE A 29 3.94 -1.77 -6.11
C ILE A 29 4.13 -2.04 -7.59
N THR A 30 3.62 -1.12 -8.39
CA THR A 30 3.75 -1.10 -9.85
C THR A 30 4.89 -0.15 -10.26
N PRO A 31 5.20 0.01 -11.56
CA PRO A 31 6.15 1.02 -12.02
C PRO A 31 5.79 2.47 -11.67
N LYS A 32 4.52 2.77 -11.43
CA LYS A 32 4.01 4.16 -11.24
C LYS A 32 3.31 4.37 -9.91
N TYR A 33 2.65 3.34 -9.40
CA TYR A 33 1.71 3.42 -8.29
C TYR A 33 2.07 2.47 -7.16
N ILE A 34 1.73 2.90 -5.95
CA ILE A 34 1.56 2.07 -4.77
C ILE A 34 0.06 1.93 -4.48
N GLU A 35 -0.38 0.70 -4.26
CA GLU A 35 -1.79 0.32 -4.24
C GLU A 35 -2.10 -0.61 -3.06
N GLY A 36 -3.31 -0.49 -2.53
CA GLY A 36 -3.81 -1.36 -1.46
C GLY A 36 -5.32 -1.49 -1.53
N THR A 37 -5.85 -2.68 -1.29
CA THR A 37 -7.29 -2.91 -1.20
C THR A 37 -7.61 -4.14 -0.35
N ASN A 38 -8.75 -4.10 0.34
CA ASN A 38 -9.31 -5.21 1.11
C ASN A 38 -10.62 -5.73 0.47
N GLY A 39 -10.91 -5.32 -0.77
CA GLY A 39 -12.15 -5.62 -1.48
C GLY A 39 -13.33 -4.68 -1.18
N HIS A 40 -13.24 -3.84 -0.15
CA HIS A 40 -14.27 -2.84 0.20
C HIS A 40 -13.81 -1.41 -0.07
N VAL A 41 -12.53 -1.14 0.17
CA VAL A 41 -11.88 0.13 -0.14
C VAL A 41 -10.67 -0.12 -1.01
N ALA A 42 -10.37 0.82 -1.91
CA ALA A 42 -9.20 0.77 -2.78
C ALA A 42 -8.44 2.10 -2.70
N LEU A 43 -7.12 2.01 -2.56
CA LEU A 43 -6.19 3.13 -2.58
C LEU A 43 -5.20 2.96 -3.72
N ARG A 44 -4.95 4.04 -4.46
CA ARG A 44 -3.89 4.15 -5.47
C ARG A 44 -3.21 5.51 -5.32
N MET A 45 -1.89 5.52 -5.15
CA MET A 45 -1.09 6.75 -5.04
C MET A 45 0.11 6.65 -5.98
N GLN A 46 0.53 7.76 -6.59
CA GLN A 46 1.80 7.80 -7.32
C GLN A 46 2.96 7.88 -6.31
N HIS A 47 4.00 7.08 -6.52
CA HIS A 47 5.17 7.06 -5.62
C HIS A 47 6.39 7.82 -6.16
N GLY A 48 6.43 8.18 -7.45
CA GLY A 48 7.52 8.96 -8.07
C GLY A 48 8.85 8.21 -8.28
N ILE A 49 9.02 7.03 -7.69
CA ILE A 49 10.21 6.18 -7.86
C ILE A 49 10.28 5.56 -9.27
N ARG A 50 11.45 5.58 -9.89
CA ARG A 50 11.73 4.87 -11.14
C ARG A 50 11.99 3.38 -10.85
N THR A 51 11.05 2.51 -11.21
CA THR A 51 11.18 1.05 -11.04
C THR A 51 10.48 0.31 -12.18
N LYS A 52 10.98 -0.88 -12.52
CA LYS A 52 10.28 -1.83 -13.42
C LYS A 52 9.52 -2.92 -12.65
N LYS A 53 9.57 -2.88 -11.31
CA LYS A 53 8.93 -3.90 -10.48
C LYS A 53 7.41 -3.79 -10.55
N ASN A 54 6.76 -4.94 -10.57
CA ASN A 54 5.32 -5.10 -10.47
C ASN A 54 5.07 -6.25 -9.49
N ILE A 55 4.97 -5.95 -8.21
CA ILE A 55 5.08 -6.93 -7.11
C ILE A 55 4.09 -6.63 -5.99
N ILE A 56 3.72 -7.67 -5.24
CA ILE A 56 2.90 -7.56 -4.03
C ILE A 56 3.81 -7.83 -2.82
N VAL A 57 3.86 -6.87 -1.90
CA VAL A 57 4.73 -6.89 -0.72
C VAL A 57 3.88 -6.89 0.55
N GLN A 58 3.93 -7.98 1.31
CA GLN A 58 3.33 -8.06 2.64
C GLN A 58 4.36 -7.66 3.70
N PHE A 59 3.97 -6.79 4.63
CA PHE A 59 4.80 -6.39 5.76
C PHE A 59 4.48 -7.25 6.98
N GLU A 60 5.50 -7.79 7.64
CA GLU A 60 5.38 -8.58 8.87
C GLU A 60 5.56 -7.71 10.11
N GLY A 61 4.91 -6.54 10.11
CA GLY A 61 5.05 -5.55 11.17
C GLY A 61 4.55 -4.17 10.74
N CYS A 62 4.66 -3.21 11.66
CA CYS A 62 4.23 -1.85 11.43
C CYS A 62 5.36 -0.98 10.87
N VAL A 63 5.03 -0.08 9.94
CA VAL A 63 5.93 1.01 9.54
C VAL A 63 5.87 2.10 10.61
N PRO A 64 6.99 2.48 11.26
CA PRO A 64 6.98 3.48 12.32
C PRO A 64 6.40 4.81 11.88
N VAL A 65 5.68 5.50 12.78
CA VAL A 65 5.07 6.81 12.51
C VAL A 65 6.14 7.85 12.16
N LYS A 66 7.27 7.85 12.88
CA LYS A 66 8.41 8.75 12.67
C LYS A 66 9.26 8.44 11.43
N ALA A 67 9.00 7.31 10.75
CA ALA A 67 9.75 6.97 9.54
C ALA A 67 9.34 7.93 8.41
N GLU A 68 10.34 8.53 7.78
CA GLU A 68 10.18 9.36 6.59
C GLU A 68 10.36 8.52 5.32
N THR A 69 11.36 7.65 5.31
CA THR A 69 11.64 6.75 4.17
C THR A 69 11.69 5.29 4.61
N THR A 70 11.30 4.41 3.70
CA THR A 70 11.40 2.96 3.86
C THR A 70 12.12 2.40 2.64
N GLU A 71 13.21 1.70 2.88
CA GLU A 71 13.96 1.00 1.86
C GLU A 71 13.56 -0.47 1.82
N LEU A 72 13.04 -0.92 0.69
CA LEU A 72 12.73 -2.31 0.41
C LEU A 72 13.93 -2.99 -0.27
N ILE A 73 14.40 -4.06 0.36
CA ILE A 73 15.51 -4.91 -0.10
C ILE A 73 14.93 -6.30 -0.39
N PHE A 74 15.12 -6.79 -1.61
CA PHE A 74 14.51 -8.03 -2.11
C PHE A 74 15.58 -9.11 -2.36
N ASN A 75 16.40 -9.38 -1.34
CA ASN A 75 17.40 -10.45 -1.38
C ASN A 75 16.76 -11.78 -0.92
N LYS A 76 17.57 -12.80 -0.62
CA LYS A 76 17.08 -14.12 -0.15
C LYS A 76 16.14 -14.01 1.06
N GLU A 77 16.41 -13.05 1.94
CA GLU A 77 15.56 -12.67 3.06
C GLU A 77 15.13 -11.21 2.86
N PRO A 78 13.93 -10.99 2.30
CA PRO A 78 13.47 -9.64 2.02
C PRO A 78 13.17 -8.86 3.31
N ILE A 79 13.62 -7.61 3.36
CA ILE A 79 13.44 -6.72 4.52
C ILE A 79 13.05 -5.30 4.09
N ALA A 80 12.40 -4.59 5.01
CA ALA A 80 12.15 -3.16 4.96
C ALA A 80 12.97 -2.45 6.03
N ILE A 81 13.78 -1.47 5.64
CA ILE A 81 14.55 -0.62 6.56
C ILE A 81 13.87 0.75 6.65
N HIS A 82 13.44 1.13 7.85
CA HIS A 82 12.73 2.39 8.10
C HIS A 82 13.70 3.44 8.64
N ARG A 83 13.73 4.62 8.02
CA ARG A 83 14.61 5.73 8.42
C ARG A 83 13.83 7.01 8.70
N ASP A 84 14.30 7.80 9.64
CA ASP A 84 13.77 9.14 9.93
C ASP A 84 14.23 10.18 8.88
N GLN A 85 13.88 11.44 9.09
CA GLN A 85 14.27 12.57 8.23
C GLN A 85 15.80 12.80 8.18
N HIS A 86 16.54 12.37 9.19
CA HIS A 86 17.99 12.50 9.30
C HIS A 86 18.74 11.26 8.80
N GLN A 87 18.03 10.33 8.14
CA GLN A 87 18.55 9.04 7.66
C GLN A 87 18.96 8.06 8.77
N ASN A 88 18.61 8.32 10.04
CA ASN A 88 18.84 7.36 11.11
C ASN A 88 17.89 6.17 10.96
N ARG A 89 18.40 4.96 11.13
CA ARG A 89 17.59 3.73 11.10
C ARG A 89 16.75 3.65 12.37
N LEU A 90 15.42 3.65 12.21
CA LEU A 90 14.46 3.48 13.30
C LEU A 90 14.17 2.01 13.57
N SER A 91 13.96 1.21 12.53
CA SER A 91 13.66 -0.22 12.65
C SER A 91 13.92 -0.98 11.35
N ILE A 92 13.89 -2.31 11.44
CA ILE A 92 13.88 -3.25 10.32
C ILE A 92 12.66 -4.15 10.49
N THR A 93 11.95 -4.43 9.39
CA THR A 93 10.77 -5.32 9.39
C THR A 93 10.90 -6.34 8.28
N GLY A 94 10.54 -7.60 8.56
CA GLY A 94 10.45 -8.64 7.55
C GLY A 94 9.38 -8.32 6.52
N ILE A 95 9.64 -8.63 5.25
CA ILE A 95 8.63 -8.51 4.19
C ILE A 95 8.55 -9.81 3.39
N LYS A 96 7.37 -10.12 2.87
CA LYS A 96 7.12 -11.26 1.99
C LYS A 96 6.70 -10.79 0.61
N LEU A 97 7.27 -11.39 -0.41
CA LEU A 97 6.78 -11.27 -1.78
C LEU A 97 5.65 -12.28 -1.98
N LEU A 98 4.45 -11.79 -2.26
CA LEU A 98 3.29 -12.66 -2.48
C LEU A 98 3.20 -13.04 -3.95
N SER A 99 3.09 -14.35 -4.23
CA SER A 99 2.85 -14.89 -5.55
C SER A 99 1.36 -14.80 -5.89
N GLY A 100 0.94 -13.81 -6.66
CA GLY A 100 -0.47 -13.67 -7.04
C GLY A 100 -0.71 -12.55 -8.03
N ARG A 101 -1.95 -12.45 -8.53
CA ARG A 101 -2.36 -11.36 -9.42
C ARG A 101 -3.17 -10.35 -8.62
N PHE A 102 -2.63 -9.15 -8.47
CA PHE A 102 -3.37 -8.05 -7.86
C PHE A 102 -4.54 -7.63 -8.77
N PRO A 103 -5.71 -7.25 -8.21
CA PRO A 103 -6.83 -6.77 -9.02
C PRO A 103 -6.47 -5.51 -9.79
N ASP A 104 -7.05 -5.36 -10.99
CA ASP A 104 -6.87 -4.15 -11.80
C ASP A 104 -7.72 -3.00 -11.23
N LEU A 105 -7.08 -2.10 -10.48
CA LEU A 105 -7.80 -0.98 -9.88
C LEU A 105 -8.29 0.07 -10.91
N GLU A 106 -7.79 0.07 -12.13
CA GLU A 106 -8.28 0.98 -13.18
C GLU A 106 -9.75 0.69 -13.52
N ARG A 107 -10.21 -0.54 -13.28
CA ARG A 107 -11.59 -0.97 -13.52
C ARG A 107 -12.56 -0.55 -12.42
N VAL A 108 -12.06 -0.27 -11.20
CA VAL A 108 -12.91 -0.02 -10.02
C VAL A 108 -12.91 1.44 -9.59
N ILE A 109 -11.88 2.21 -9.94
CA ILE A 109 -11.82 3.64 -9.66
C ILE A 109 -12.83 4.36 -10.57
N PRO A 110 -13.85 5.04 -10.02
CA PRO A 110 -14.83 5.77 -10.83
C PRO A 110 -14.15 6.84 -11.68
N LYS A 111 -14.44 6.84 -12.99
CA LYS A 111 -13.90 7.82 -13.94
C LYS A 111 -14.74 9.09 -14.00
N THR A 112 -16.00 8.98 -13.61
CA THR A 112 -16.98 10.06 -13.53
C THR A 112 -17.63 10.00 -12.17
N ARG A 113 -17.93 11.18 -11.61
CA ARG A 113 -18.71 11.29 -10.39
C ARG A 113 -20.07 11.85 -10.75
N ASP A 114 -21.12 11.10 -10.46
CA ASP A 114 -22.48 11.61 -10.61
C ASP A 114 -22.84 12.40 -9.33
N PHE A 115 -23.01 13.71 -9.48
CA PHE A 115 -23.42 14.59 -8.39
C PHE A 115 -24.95 14.77 -8.32
N SER A 116 -25.72 14.16 -9.22
CA SER A 116 -27.19 14.26 -9.23
C SER A 116 -27.85 13.51 -8.06
N VAL A 117 -27.13 12.58 -7.43
CA VAL A 117 -27.61 11.85 -6.25
C VAL A 117 -27.40 12.71 -5.01
N SER A 118 -28.43 13.47 -4.62
CA SER A 118 -28.46 14.14 -3.33
C SER A 118 -28.38 13.12 -2.20
N GLN A 119 -27.48 13.32 -1.23
CA GLN A 119 -27.48 12.51 -0.01
C GLN A 119 -28.83 12.67 0.70
N LEU A 120 -29.60 11.58 0.80
CA LEU A 120 -30.71 11.50 1.74
C LEU A 120 -30.12 11.54 3.15
N SER A 121 -29.99 12.74 3.72
CA SER A 121 -29.73 12.93 5.13
C SER A 121 -30.80 12.18 5.92
N ARG A 122 -30.46 11.02 6.51
CA ARG A 122 -31.30 10.40 7.52
C ARG A 122 -31.47 11.42 8.64
N ARG A 123 -32.66 12.02 8.74
CA ARG A 123 -33.07 12.80 9.90
C ARG A 123 -33.05 11.82 11.07
N ASN A 124 -32.19 12.07 12.06
CA ASN A 124 -32.21 11.35 13.33
C ASN A 124 -33.60 11.53 13.96
N THR A 125 -34.26 10.42 14.24
CA THR A 125 -35.30 10.32 15.28
C THR A 125 -34.66 9.89 16.58
#